data_AF-A0A4R2RB99-F1
#
_entry.id   AF-A0A4R2RB99-F1
#
_cell.length_a   1.000
_cell.length_b   1.000
_cell.length_c   1.000
_cell.angle_alpha   90.00
_cell.angle_beta   90.00
_cell.angle_gamma   90.00
#
_symmetry.space_group_name_H-M   'P 1'
#
loop_
_entity.id
_entity.type
_entity.pdbx_description
1 polymer ?
#
loop_
_entity_poly.entity_id
_entity_poly.type
_entity_poly.pdbx_seq_one_letter_code
_entity_poly.pdbx_strand_id
1 'polypeptide(L)'
;MARKRRRLLVRSARPEMDRLQTDVLNRKLGTSFSNREDLKVEIAKQFDIPYQSKGSNGGLRAEDAGKMGGMMGGLLVKELVRMSMESLSKNR
;
A
#
# COMPACT_ATOMS: atom_id res chain seq x y z
N MET A 1 2.38 -1.39 -15.96
CA MET A 1 1.85 -2.08 -14.75
C MET A 1 0.35 -2.30 -14.89
N ALA A 2 -0.13 -3.52 -14.66
CA ALA A 2 -1.53 -3.94 -14.83
C ALA A 2 -2.49 -3.15 -13.91
N ARG A 3 -2.98 -2.02 -14.43
CA ARG A 3 -3.94 -1.12 -13.77
C ARG A 3 -5.35 -1.74 -13.65
N LYS A 4 -5.60 -2.91 -14.23
CA LYS A 4 -6.95 -3.41 -14.55
C LYS A 4 -7.58 -4.38 -13.53
N ARG A 5 -6.86 -4.85 -12.49
CA ARG A 5 -7.38 -5.91 -11.58
C ARG A 5 -7.40 -5.59 -10.08
N ARG A 6 -7.20 -4.34 -9.64
CA ARG A 6 -7.41 -3.98 -8.22
C ARG A 6 -8.86 -3.58 -7.97
N ARG A 7 -9.77 -4.56 -7.97
CA ARG A 7 -11.16 -4.36 -7.53
C ARG A 7 -11.24 -4.64 -6.02
N LEU A 8 -11.63 -3.64 -5.26
CA LEU A 8 -11.97 -3.81 -3.85
C LEU A 8 -13.30 -4.58 -3.74
N LEU A 9 -13.49 -5.32 -2.65
CA LEU A 9 -14.76 -5.98 -2.33
C LEU A 9 -15.89 -4.93 -2.25
N VAL A 10 -15.62 -3.79 -1.62
CA VAL A 10 -16.50 -2.62 -1.61
C VAL A 10 -15.93 -1.55 -2.52
N ARG A 11 -16.57 -1.31 -3.67
CA ARG A 11 -16.03 -0.42 -4.72
C ARG A 11 -15.95 1.04 -4.29
N SER A 12 -16.92 1.50 -3.49
CA SER A 12 -16.98 2.88 -3.00
C SER A 12 -15.88 3.22 -2.00
N ALA A 13 -15.31 2.22 -1.30
CA ALA A 13 -14.28 2.42 -0.28
C ALA A 13 -12.89 2.80 -0.84
N ARG A 14 -12.78 3.05 -2.15
CA ARG A 14 -11.47 3.28 -2.79
C ARG A 14 -10.73 4.50 -2.22
N PRO A 15 -11.36 5.68 -2.07
CA PRO A 15 -10.69 6.84 -1.49
C PRO A 15 -10.19 6.60 -0.06
N GLU A 16 -11.01 5.96 0.77
CA GLU A 16 -10.71 5.68 2.17
C GLU A 16 -9.59 4.64 2.30
N MET A 17 -9.61 3.61 1.46
CA MET A 17 -8.55 2.60 1.40
C MET A 17 -7.20 3.20 0.97
N ASP A 18 -7.21 4.15 0.02
CA ASP A 18 -5.99 4.84 -0.40
C ASP A 18 -5.43 5.74 0.74
N ARG A 19 -6.30 6.40 1.51
CA ARG A 19 -5.91 7.18 2.71
C ARG A 19 -5.35 6.28 3.82
N LEU A 20 -6.08 5.22 4.18
CA LEU A 20 -5.63 4.26 5.20
C LEU A 20 -4.27 3.65 4.84
N GLN A 21 -4.07 3.27 3.58
CA GLN A 21 -2.78 2.76 3.13
C GLN A 21 -1.66 3.79 3.29
N THR A 22 -1.93 5.06 3.01
CA THR A 22 -0.97 6.16 3.18
C THR A 22 -0.60 6.33 4.65
N ASP A 23 -1.59 6.36 5.53
CA ASP A 23 -1.40 6.52 6.98
C ASP A 23 -0.63 5.35 7.60
N VAL A 24 -0.98 4.11 7.24
CA VAL A 24 -0.31 2.89 7.73
C VAL A 24 1.14 2.87 7.28
N LEU A 25 1.42 3.21 6.02
CA LEU A 25 2.78 3.22 5.50
C LEU A 25 3.62 4.32 6.13
N ASN A 26 3.08 5.53 6.26
CA ASN A 26 3.75 6.64 6.96
C ASN A 26 4.11 6.26 8.40
N ARG A 27 3.15 5.69 9.14
CA ARG A 27 3.38 5.22 10.51
C ARG A 27 4.46 4.13 10.57
N LYS A 28 4.47 3.21 9.61
CA LYS A 28 5.41 2.09 9.59
C LYS A 28 6.83 2.51 9.21
N LEU A 29 6.95 3.46 8.29
CA LEU A 29 8.23 3.94 7.76
C LEU A 29 8.79 5.15 8.53
N GLY A 30 8.01 5.76 9.42
CA GLY A 30 8.40 6.98 10.12
C GLY A 30 8.43 8.20 9.19
N THR A 31 7.59 8.20 8.16
CA THR A 31 7.56 9.24 7.12
C THR A 31 6.25 10.04 7.17
N SER A 32 6.17 11.15 6.44
CA SER A 32 4.96 11.98 6.37
C SER A 32 4.64 12.40 4.94
N PHE A 33 4.48 11.41 4.05
CA PHE A 33 4.09 11.64 2.66
C PHE A 33 2.58 11.83 2.53
N SER A 34 2.15 12.81 1.74
CA SER A 34 0.74 13.12 1.52
C SER A 34 0.11 12.33 0.37
N ASN A 35 0.93 11.73 -0.50
CA ASN A 35 0.46 11.01 -1.66
C ASN A 35 1.08 9.62 -1.80
N ARG A 36 0.34 8.75 -2.49
CA ARG A 36 0.65 7.33 -2.67
C ARG A 36 1.86 7.10 -3.58
N GLU A 37 2.15 7.99 -4.52
CA GLU A 37 3.25 7.78 -5.46
C GLU A 37 4.61 8.02 -4.79
N ASP A 38 4.73 9.05 -3.95
CA ASP A 38 5.94 9.33 -3.19
C ASP A 38 6.26 8.19 -2.22
N LEU A 39 5.23 7.62 -1.58
CA LEU A 39 5.39 6.43 -0.75
C LEU A 39 5.96 5.23 -1.50
N LYS A 40 5.53 4.99 -2.74
CA LYS A 40 6.08 3.88 -3.54
C LYS A 40 7.55 4.11 -3.87
N VAL A 41 7.94 5.34 -4.14
CA VAL A 41 9.34 5.70 -4.40
C VAL A 41 10.18 5.47 -3.14
N GLU A 42 9.70 5.91 -1.98
CA GLU A 42 10.41 5.72 -0.72
C GLU A 42 10.56 4.23 -0.38
N ILE A 43 9.47 3.46 -0.51
CA ILE A 43 9.52 2.01 -0.31
C ILE A 43 10.53 1.39 -1.28
N ALA A 44 10.50 1.76 -2.56
CA ALA A 44 11.47 1.22 -3.51
C ALA A 44 12.91 1.51 -3.10
N LYS A 45 13.20 2.73 -2.64
CA LYS A 45 14.53 3.10 -2.13
C LYS A 45 14.96 2.26 -0.94
N GLN A 46 14.06 2.04 0.03
CA GLN A 46 14.37 1.22 1.21
C GLN A 46 14.69 -0.24 0.89
N PHE A 47 14.15 -0.78 -0.20
CA PHE A 47 14.40 -2.15 -0.63
C PHE A 47 15.41 -2.27 -1.77
N ASP A 48 16.10 -1.17 -2.12
CA ASP A 48 17.06 -1.10 -3.24
C ASP A 48 16.46 -1.56 -4.58
N ILE A 49 15.20 -1.18 -4.81
CA ILE A 49 14.44 -1.56 -6.01
C ILE A 49 14.49 -0.40 -7.00
N PRO A 50 14.94 -0.64 -8.25
CA PRO A 50 14.99 0.40 -9.29
C PRO A 50 13.58 0.73 -9.79
N TYR A 51 12.88 1.58 -9.05
CA TYR A 51 11.52 2.02 -9.34
C TYR A 51 11.50 3.46 -9.86
N GLN A 52 10.85 3.67 -11.00
CA GLN A 52 10.62 4.98 -11.58
C GLN A 52 9.18 5.44 -11.31
N SER A 53 9.02 6.61 -10.68
CA SER A 53 7.70 7.22 -10.46
C SER A 53 7.06 7.72 -11.76
N LYS A 54 7.89 8.24 -12.66
CA LYS A 54 7.50 8.73 -13.99
C LYS A 54 8.32 7.96 -15.03
N GLY A 55 7.79 6.84 -15.53
CA GLY A 55 8.50 5.99 -16.48
C GLY A 55 7.91 4.60 -16.63
N SER A 56 8.55 3.79 -17.46
CA SER A 56 8.17 2.39 -17.65
C SER A 56 8.98 1.51 -16.72
N ASN A 57 8.33 0.98 -15.69
CA ASN A 57 8.89 -0.08 -14.85
C ASN A 57 8.77 -1.47 -15.52
N GLY A 58 8.89 -1.54 -16.85
CA GLY A 58 8.74 -2.77 -17.63
C GLY A 58 9.86 -3.78 -17.38
N GLY A 59 11.06 -3.31 -17.04
CA GLY A 59 12.20 -4.16 -16.65
C GLY A 59 12.25 -4.49 -15.15
N LEU A 60 11.27 -4.05 -14.36
CA LEU A 60 11.23 -4.36 -12.93
C LEU A 60 11.01 -5.85 -12.73
N ARG A 61 11.90 -6.52 -11.99
CA ARG A 61 11.77 -7.95 -11.72
C ARG A 61 10.45 -8.24 -11.02
N ALA A 62 9.80 -9.33 -11.40
CA ALA A 62 8.52 -9.72 -10.81
C ALA A 62 8.62 -9.93 -9.28
N GLU A 63 9.76 -10.42 -8.81
CA GLU A 63 10.05 -10.56 -7.38
C GLU A 63 10.05 -9.21 -6.65
N ASP A 64 10.62 -8.16 -7.23
CA ASP A 64 10.72 -6.84 -6.60
C ASP A 64 9.37 -6.16 -6.57
N ALA A 65 8.62 -6.24 -7.67
CA ALA A 65 7.22 -5.82 -7.71
C ALA A 65 6.36 -6.58 -6.68
N GLY A 66 6.63 -7.88 -6.50
CA GLY A 66 5.99 -8.74 -5.51
C GLY A 66 6.33 -8.34 -4.08
N LYS A 67 7.61 -8.10 -3.76
CA LYS A 67 8.07 -7.64 -2.44
C LYS A 67 7.43 -6.31 -2.06
N MET A 68 7.49 -5.31 -2.95
CA MET A 68 6.86 -4.01 -2.72
C MET A 68 5.35 -4.15 -2.53
N GLY A 69 4.67 -4.86 -3.44
CA GLY A 69 3.22 -5.07 -3.40
C GLY A 69 2.76 -5.81 -2.15
N GLY A 70 3.49 -6.88 -1.79
CA GLY A 70 3.22 -7.73 -0.64
C GLY A 70 3.40 -6.99 0.68
N MET A 71 4.47 -6.20 0.83
CA MET A 71 4.65 -5.38 2.03
C MET A 71 3.52 -4.36 2.19
N MET A 72 3.23 -3.58 1.13
CA MET A 72 2.19 -2.56 1.18
C MET A 72 0.79 -3.16 1.42
N GLY A 73 0.48 -4.28 0.76
CA GLY A 73 -0.80 -4.96 0.89
C GLY A 73 -0.96 -5.69 2.22
N GLY A 74 0.08 -6.39 2.67
CA GLY A 74 0.07 -7.15 3.92
C GLY A 74 -0.10 -6.26 5.14
N LEU A 75 0.61 -5.12 5.19
CA LEU A 75 0.44 -4.13 6.27
C LEU A 75 -0.99 -3.56 6.29
N LEU A 76 -1.55 -3.25 5.13
CA LEU A 76 -2.90 -2.73 5.00
C LEU A 76 -3.95 -3.76 5.46
N VAL A 77 -3.83 -5.02 5.04
CA VAL A 77 -4.74 -6.09 5.47
C VAL A 77 -4.64 -6.32 6.97
N LYS A 78 -3.42 -6.32 7.53
CA LYS A 78 -3.20 -6.46 8.98
C LYS A 78 -3.91 -5.33 9.76
N GLU A 79 -3.82 -4.09 9.28
CA GLU A 79 -4.50 -2.97 9.92
C GLU A 79 -6.02 -3.06 9.79
N LEU A 80 -6.55 -3.43 8.62
CA LEU A 80 -7.99 -3.64 8.44
C LEU A 80 -8.54 -4.69 9.42
N VAL A 81 -7.86 -5.83 9.55
CA VAL A 81 -8.25 -6.89 10.49
C VAL A 81 -8.21 -6.38 11.93
N ARG A 82 -7.16 -5.62 12.31
CA ARG A 82 -7.06 -4.99 13.64
C ARG A 82 -8.24 -4.06 13.91
N MET A 83 -8.56 -3.16 12.99
CA MET A 83 -9.69 -2.22 13.11
C MET A 83 -11.02 -2.96 13.20
N SER A 84 -11.23 -4.01 12.40
CA SER A 84 -12.44 -4.82 12.46
C SER A 84 -12.61 -5.53 13.81
N MET A 85 -11.54 -6.13 14.34
CA MET A 85 -11.58 -6.76 15.67
C MET A 85 -11.87 -5.73 16.78
N GLU A 86 -11.27 -4.55 16.70
CA GLU A 86 -11.53 -3.45 17.63
C GLU A 86 -12.99 -2.98 17.58
N SER A 87 -13.55 -2.80 16.37
CA SER A 87 -14.97 -2.45 16.19
C SER A 87 -15.90 -3.53 16.74
N LEU A 88 -15.60 -4.81 16.50
CA LEU A 88 -16.39 -5.93 17.04
C LEU A 88 -16.35 -5.97 18.57
N SER A 89 -15.20 -5.69 19.18
CA SER A 89 -15.08 -5.66 20.65
C SER A 89 -15.83 -4.50 21.30
N LYS A 90 -15.98 -3.35 20.62
CA LYS A 90 -16.70 -2.17 21.13
C LYS A 90 -18.21 -2.27 20.95
N ASN A 91 -18.67 -3.06 19.98
CA ASN A 91 -20.08 -3.28 19.67
C ASN A 91 -20.66 -4.52 20.37
N ARG A 92 -19.93 -5.07 21.35
CA ARG A 92 -20.30 -6.26 22.12
C ARG A 92 -20.59 -5.87 23.56
#